data_AF-A0A227J8B0-F1
#
_entry.id   AF-A0A227J8B0-F1
#
_cell.length_a   1.000
_cell.length_b   1.000
_cell.length_c   1.000
_cell.angle_alpha   90.00
_cell.angle_beta   90.00
_cell.angle_gamma   90.00
#
_symmetry.space_group_name_H-M   'P 1'
#
loop_
_entity.id
_entity.type
_entity.pdbx_description
1 polymer ?
#
loop_
_entity_poly.entity_id
_entity_poly.type
_entity_poly.pdbx_seq_one_letter_code
_entity_poly.pdbx_strand_id
1 'polypeptide(L)'
;RGTDAASGQPLWYYIEYRQPIGFDSFLEGQTTITDGVVFHAVTGDDLSSVQLLDMTPNSVNSDLIDAALIAGNTYEDTEAGITITTEWADSTGASVHVSFAEPMCVPSMPSVAVVSNQVSGVESG
;
A
#
# COMPACT_ATOMS: atom_id res chain seq x y z
N ARG A 1 -3.11 1.95 -1.45
CA ARG A 1 -2.10 1.80 -2.51
C ARG A 1 -2.41 2.64 -3.76
N GLY A 2 -3.15 3.75 -3.63
CA GLY A 2 -3.50 4.62 -4.77
C GLY A 2 -4.94 4.46 -5.24
N THR A 3 -5.18 4.76 -6.51
CA THR A 3 -6.50 4.73 -7.16
C THR A 3 -6.41 3.88 -8.42
N ASP A 4 -7.41 3.05 -8.67
CA ASP A 4 -7.50 2.27 -9.90
C ASP A 4 -7.72 3.19 -11.10
N ALA A 5 -6.87 3.08 -12.12
CA ALA A 5 -6.90 3.98 -13.26
C ALA A 5 -8.15 3.81 -14.16
N ALA A 6 -8.76 2.62 -14.16
CA ALA A 6 -9.91 2.32 -15.00
C ALA A 6 -11.23 2.74 -14.35
N SER A 7 -11.38 2.47 -13.06
CA SER A 7 -12.63 2.68 -12.31
C SER A 7 -12.63 3.94 -11.44
N GLY A 8 -11.46 4.52 -11.16
CA GLY A 8 -11.32 5.63 -10.21
C GLY A 8 -11.55 5.24 -8.74
N GLN A 9 -11.64 3.95 -8.44
CA GLN A 9 -11.87 3.45 -7.08
C GLN A 9 -10.58 3.44 -6.26
N PRO A 10 -10.66 3.64 -4.93
CA PRO A 10 -9.48 3.52 -4.08
C PRO A 10 -8.97 2.08 -4.06
N LEU A 11 -7.65 1.91 -3.96
CA LEU A 11 -7.01 0.61 -3.84
C LEU A 11 -6.51 0.41 -2.40
N TRP A 12 -6.88 -0.70 -1.76
CA TRP A 12 -6.60 -0.97 -0.35
C TRP A 12 -5.68 -2.17 -0.12
N TYR A 13 -4.83 -2.07 0.90
CA TYR A 13 -4.27 -3.27 1.53
C TYR A 13 -5.03 -3.50 2.83
N TYR A 14 -5.53 -4.72 3.03
CA TYR A 14 -5.91 -5.21 4.34
C TYR A 14 -4.81 -6.14 4.85
N ILE A 15 -4.30 -5.83 6.03
CA ILE A 15 -3.25 -6.59 6.69
C ILE A 15 -3.90 -7.39 7.79
N GLU A 16 -3.81 -8.72 7.71
CA GLU A 16 -4.49 -9.64 8.62
C GLU A 16 -3.47 -10.47 9.39
N TYR A 17 -3.63 -10.50 10.72
CA TYR A 17 -2.87 -11.39 11.60
C TYR A 17 -3.72 -12.60 11.96
N ARG A 18 -3.26 -13.78 11.54
CA ARG A 18 -3.98 -15.05 11.70
C ARG A 18 -3.33 -15.86 12.81
N GLN A 19 -4.13 -16.40 13.72
CA GLN A 19 -3.66 -17.30 14.78
C GLN A 19 -4.56 -18.53 14.85
N PRO A 20 -4.05 -19.71 15.27
CA PRO A 20 -4.78 -20.97 15.25
C PRO A 20 -5.79 -21.07 16.41
N ILE A 21 -6.74 -20.13 16.45
CA ILE A 21 -7.74 -19.99 17.51
C ILE A 21 -9.16 -19.93 16.92
N GLY A 22 -10.12 -20.58 17.58
CA GLY A 22 -11.52 -20.56 17.13
C GLY A 22 -11.71 -21.16 15.74
N PHE A 23 -12.28 -20.39 14.80
CA PHE A 23 -12.48 -20.83 13.41
C PHE A 23 -11.16 -21.17 12.70
N ASP A 24 -10.07 -20.56 13.15
CA ASP A 24 -8.75 -20.66 12.52
C ASP A 24 -7.93 -21.84 13.03
N SER A 25 -8.49 -22.73 13.87
CA SER A 25 -7.75 -23.84 14.47
C SER A 25 -7.07 -24.76 13.44
N PHE A 26 -7.56 -24.79 12.19
CA PHE A 26 -6.92 -25.55 11.10
C PHE A 26 -5.53 -25.03 10.71
N LEU A 27 -5.14 -23.82 11.16
CA LEU A 27 -3.82 -23.24 10.97
C LEU A 27 -2.80 -23.73 12.01
N GLU A 28 -3.17 -24.64 12.91
CA GLU A 28 -2.23 -25.19 13.90
C GLU A 28 -1.00 -25.81 13.21
N GLY A 29 0.19 -25.33 13.58
CA GLY A 29 1.47 -25.75 12.98
C GLY A 29 1.80 -25.10 11.64
N GLN A 30 0.96 -24.23 11.08
CA GLN A 30 1.21 -23.51 9.83
C GLN A 30 1.98 -22.20 10.06
N THR A 31 3.25 -22.34 10.43
CA THR A 31 4.14 -21.21 10.74
C THR A 31 4.30 -20.22 9.58
N THR A 32 4.14 -20.69 8.35
CA THR A 32 4.21 -19.87 7.13
C THR A 32 3.00 -18.95 6.92
N ILE A 33 1.95 -19.07 7.76
CA ILE A 33 0.87 -18.09 7.89
C ILE A 33 0.90 -17.40 9.26
N THR A 34 1.16 -18.13 10.34
CA THR A 34 0.97 -17.64 11.72
C THR A 34 2.14 -16.82 12.27
N ASP A 35 3.32 -16.89 11.65
CA ASP A 35 4.54 -16.21 12.12
C ASP A 35 4.74 -14.84 11.41
N GLY A 36 3.68 -14.32 10.80
CA GLY A 36 3.67 -13.06 10.08
C GLY A 36 2.27 -12.53 9.84
N VAL A 37 2.14 -11.61 8.89
CA VAL A 37 0.84 -11.07 8.47
C VAL A 37 0.61 -11.34 7.00
N VAL A 38 -0.65 -11.59 6.62
CA VAL A 38 -1.06 -11.79 5.23
C VAL A 38 -1.67 -10.51 4.65
N PHE A 39 -1.54 -10.35 3.33
CA PHE A 39 -1.92 -9.14 2.63
C PHE A 39 -3.06 -9.44 1.67
N HIS A 40 -4.17 -8.71 1.81
CA HIS A 40 -5.24 -8.72 0.82
C HIS A 40 -5.26 -7.41 0.04
N ALA A 41 -5.19 -7.51 -1.27
CA ALA A 41 -5.39 -6.39 -2.19
C ALA A 41 -6.86 -6.30 -2.60
N VAL A 42 -7.46 -5.13 -2.43
CA VAL A 42 -8.89 -4.88 -2.73
C VAL A 42 -9.06 -3.60 -3.56
N THR A 43 -10.06 -3.57 -4.44
CA THR A 43 -10.47 -2.39 -5.22
C THR A 43 -11.83 -1.89 -4.74
N GLY A 44 -11.87 -0.63 -4.29
CA GLY A 44 -13.06 -0.03 -3.70
C GLY A 44 -13.60 -0.85 -2.53
N ASP A 45 -14.92 -0.97 -2.48
CA ASP A 45 -15.65 -1.80 -1.52
C ASP A 45 -16.10 -3.14 -2.14
N ASP A 46 -15.55 -3.52 -3.30
CA ASP A 46 -15.93 -4.74 -4.01
C ASP A 46 -15.24 -5.97 -3.40
N LEU A 47 -15.97 -6.71 -2.57
CA LEU A 47 -15.50 -7.94 -1.96
C LEU A 47 -15.12 -9.04 -2.97
N SER A 48 -15.61 -8.97 -4.21
CA SER A 48 -15.21 -9.92 -5.26
C SER A 48 -13.81 -9.64 -5.83
N SER A 49 -13.24 -8.47 -5.52
CA SER A 49 -11.90 -8.06 -5.98
C SER A 49 -10.76 -8.50 -5.05
N VAL A 50 -11.09 -9.10 -3.90
CA VAL A 50 -10.13 -9.49 -2.86
C VAL A 50 -9.15 -10.53 -3.40
N GLN A 51 -7.86 -10.21 -3.36
CA GLN A 51 -6.77 -11.09 -3.76
C GLN A 51 -5.77 -11.22 -2.63
N LEU A 52 -5.46 -12.45 -2.23
CA LEU A 52 -4.34 -12.75 -1.34
C LEU A 52 -3.03 -12.56 -2.12
N LEU A 53 -2.12 -11.76 -1.59
CA LEU A 53 -0.80 -11.57 -2.18
C LEU A 53 0.19 -12.58 -1.62
N ASP A 54 0.95 -13.21 -2.50
CA ASP A 54 2.03 -14.12 -2.14
C ASP A 54 3.30 -13.33 -1.78
N MET A 55 3.67 -13.35 -0.49
CA MET A 55 4.87 -12.71 0.04
C MET A 55 6.12 -13.59 -0.06
N THR A 56 5.99 -14.80 -0.58
CA THR A 56 7.06 -15.78 -0.80
C THR A 56 7.10 -16.28 -2.25
N PRO A 57 7.14 -15.39 -3.28
CA PRO A 57 6.87 -15.73 -4.68
C PRO A 57 7.86 -16.69 -5.36
N ASN A 58 8.88 -17.15 -4.65
CA ASN A 58 9.88 -18.11 -5.14
C ASN A 58 9.80 -19.46 -4.42
N SER A 59 8.75 -19.70 -3.61
CA SER A 59 8.54 -21.01 -3.03
C SER A 59 8.15 -22.01 -4.12
N VAL A 60 8.62 -23.26 -3.96
CA VAL A 60 8.54 -24.25 -5.03
C VAL A 60 7.19 -24.98 -5.03
N ASN A 61 6.46 -24.90 -3.92
CA ASN A 61 5.13 -25.45 -3.74
C ASN A 61 4.39 -24.68 -2.63
N SER A 62 3.12 -24.37 -2.87
CA SER A 62 2.13 -23.99 -1.85
C SER A 62 1.97 -22.48 -1.56
N ASP A 63 1.99 -21.67 -2.61
CA ASP A 63 1.89 -20.19 -2.64
C ASP A 63 0.78 -19.57 -1.76
N LEU A 64 -0.29 -20.32 -1.46
CA LEU A 64 -1.39 -19.83 -0.63
C LEU A 64 -1.19 -20.09 0.87
N ILE A 65 -0.37 -21.07 1.25
CA ILE A 65 -0.11 -21.41 2.65
C ILE A 65 1.19 -20.80 3.17
N ASP A 66 1.99 -20.17 2.31
CA ASP A 66 3.18 -19.41 2.69
C ASP A 66 3.11 -17.91 2.35
N ALA A 67 1.92 -17.44 1.98
CA ALA A 67 1.65 -16.06 1.61
C ALA A 67 1.93 -15.00 2.69
N ALA A 68 2.31 -15.35 3.93
CA ALA A 68 2.56 -14.35 4.97
C ALA A 68 3.93 -13.65 4.80
N LEU A 69 3.93 -12.35 5.04
CA LEU A 69 5.16 -11.61 5.27
C LEU A 69 5.63 -11.92 6.70
N ILE A 70 6.46 -12.96 6.83
CA ILE A 70 7.00 -13.41 8.11
C ILE A 70 7.79 -12.30 8.83
N ALA A 71 7.82 -12.37 10.16
CA ALA A 71 8.53 -11.40 11.00
C ALA A 71 9.99 -11.17 10.55
N GLY A 72 10.40 -9.90 10.55
CA GLY A 72 11.71 -9.44 10.10
C GLY A 72 11.81 -9.11 8.60
N ASN A 73 10.76 -9.39 7.81
CA ASN A 73 10.75 -9.08 6.38
C ASN A 73 9.92 -7.84 6.04
N THR A 74 10.19 -7.31 4.85
CA THR A 74 9.62 -6.08 4.32
C THR A 74 9.04 -6.29 2.92
N TYR A 75 7.86 -5.72 2.68
CA TYR A 75 7.25 -5.55 1.37
C TYR A 75 7.34 -4.07 0.94
N GLU A 76 7.73 -3.84 -0.31
CA GLU A 76 7.81 -2.50 -0.91
C GLU A 76 6.90 -2.42 -2.14
N ASP A 77 5.95 -1.48 -2.10
CA ASP A 77 5.18 -1.02 -3.25
C ASP A 77 5.74 0.33 -3.70
N THR A 78 6.70 0.28 -4.62
CA THR A 78 7.41 1.48 -5.09
C THR A 78 6.52 2.40 -5.93
N GLU A 79 5.49 1.86 -6.58
CA GLU A 79 4.52 2.63 -7.37
C GLU A 79 3.63 3.46 -6.43
N ALA A 80 3.15 2.86 -5.34
CA ALA A 80 2.38 3.58 -4.34
C ALA A 80 3.25 4.34 -3.32
N GLY A 81 4.57 4.13 -3.33
CA GLY A 81 5.49 4.69 -2.35
C GLY A 81 5.20 4.19 -0.93
N ILE A 82 4.94 2.90 -0.74
CA ILE A 82 4.60 2.31 0.56
C ILE A 82 5.63 1.24 0.90
N THR A 83 6.12 1.26 2.14
CA THR A 83 6.95 0.20 2.71
C THR A 83 6.26 -0.36 3.94
N ILE A 84 6.14 -1.68 4.01
CA ILE A 84 5.46 -2.39 5.10
C ILE A 84 6.40 -3.46 5.63
N THR A 85 6.70 -3.42 6.92
CA THR A 85 7.57 -4.37 7.61
C THR A 85 6.81 -5.07 8.71
N THR A 86 6.84 -6.40 8.73
CA THR A 86 6.41 -7.17 9.91
C THR A 86 7.55 -7.15 10.91
N GLU A 87 7.44 -6.33 11.97
CA GLU A 87 8.53 -6.19 12.95
C GLU A 87 8.66 -7.43 13.81
N TRP A 88 7.52 -7.95 14.30
CA TRP A 88 7.44 -9.17 15.08
C TRP A 88 6.02 -9.75 15.00
N ALA A 89 5.91 -11.05 15.23
CA ALA A 89 4.65 -11.79 15.34
C ALA A 89 4.83 -12.98 16.30
N ASP A 90 3.89 -13.17 17.21
CA ASP A 90 3.85 -14.28 18.17
C ASP A 90 2.41 -14.58 18.62
N SER A 91 2.22 -15.65 19.38
CA SER A 91 0.89 -16.07 19.85
C SER A 91 0.02 -15.02 20.58
N THR A 92 0.58 -13.85 20.94
CA THR A 92 -0.14 -12.74 21.58
C THR A 92 -0.46 -11.59 20.64
N GLY A 93 0.20 -11.48 19.49
CA GLY A 93 -0.05 -10.40 18.52
C GLY A 93 1.03 -10.25 17.46
N ALA A 94 0.96 -9.14 16.72
CA ALA A 94 1.99 -8.73 15.77
C ALA A 94 2.18 -7.21 15.79
N SER A 95 3.39 -6.76 15.43
CA SER A 95 3.66 -5.35 15.11
C SER A 95 4.02 -5.21 13.64
N VAL A 96 3.40 -4.22 13.01
CA VAL A 96 3.60 -3.89 11.60
C VAL A 96 3.97 -2.42 11.51
N HIS A 97 5.14 -2.15 10.96
CA HIS A 97 5.56 -0.81 10.62
C HIS A 97 5.13 -0.48 9.20
N VAL A 98 4.43 0.64 9.03
CA VAL A 98 4.02 1.15 7.71
C VAL A 98 4.60 2.54 7.53
N SER A 99 5.35 2.73 6.47
CA SER A 99 5.88 4.03 6.06
C SER A 99 5.47 4.37 4.64
N PHE A 100 5.41 5.67 4.37
CA PHE A 100 5.05 6.23 3.08
C PHE A 100 6.21 7.08 2.60
N ALA A 101 6.52 6.99 1.30
CA ALA A 101 7.51 7.84 0.67
C ALA A 101 7.09 9.30 0.86
N GLU A 102 7.97 10.09 1.47
CA GLU A 102 7.69 11.51 1.67
C GLU A 102 7.66 12.22 0.31
N PRO A 103 6.67 13.09 0.06
CA PRO A 103 6.67 13.90 -1.14
C PRO A 103 7.92 14.79 -1.13
N MET A 104 8.75 14.64 -2.16
CA MET A 104 9.91 15.52 -2.34
C MET A 104 9.42 16.94 -2.64
N CYS A 105 9.71 17.89 -1.75
CA CYS A 105 9.45 19.30 -2.01
C CYS A 105 10.46 19.82 -3.04
N VAL A 106 10.07 19.87 -4.32
CA VAL A 106 10.94 20.42 -5.38
C VAL A 106 10.69 21.92 -5.50
N PRO A 107 11.72 22.78 -5.33
CA PRO A 107 11.56 24.21 -5.51
C PRO A 107 11.17 24.54 -6.96
N SER A 108 10.04 25.25 -7.14
CA SER A 108 9.64 25.79 -8.43
C SER A 108 10.14 27.22 -8.60
N MET A 109 10.54 27.58 -9.81
CA MET A 109 10.96 28.95 -10.10
C MET A 109 9.72 29.85 -10.22
N PRO A 110 9.55 30.88 -9.37
CA PRO A 110 8.42 31.80 -9.50
C PRO A 110 8.56 32.61 -10.79
N SER A 111 7.46 32.79 -11.53
CA SER A 111 7.40 33.71 -12.66
C SER A 111 6.61 34.97 -12.28
N VAL A 112 7.16 36.13 -12.62
CA VAL A 112 6.50 37.42 -12.48
C VAL A 112 6.31 37.99 -13.89
N ALA A 113 5.07 38.30 -14.25
CA ALA A 113 4.76 38.96 -15.51
C ALA A 113 4.09 40.31 -15.23
N VAL A 114 4.55 41.35 -15.93
CA VAL A 114 3.92 42.67 -15.92
C VAL A 114 3.07 42.79 -17.18
N VAL A 115 1.78 43.06 -17.02
CA VAL A 115 0.87 43.38 -18.12
C VAL A 115 0.55 44.88 -18.10
N SER A 116 0.69 45.54 -19.25
CA SER A 116 0.31 46.93 -19.44
C SER A 116 -1.20 47.04 -19.65
N ASN A 117 -1.86 47.97 -18.94
CA ASN A 117 -3.29 48.28 -19.11
C ASN A 117 -3.51 49.65 -19.77
N GLN A 118 -2.67 50.04 -20.73
CA GLN A 118 -2.84 51.31 -21.44
C GLN A 118 -3.89 51.15 -22.55
N VAL A 119 -5.02 51.86 -22.42
CA VAL A 119 -5.97 52.08 -23.51
C VAL A 119 -5.39 53.18 -24.39
N SER A 120 -4.96 52.84 -25.61
CA SER A 120 -4.55 53.83 -26.61
C SER A 120 -5.74 54.67 -27.03
N GLY A 121 -5.78 55.93 -26.62
CA GLY A 121 -6.80 56.86 -27.08
C GLY A 121 -6.65 58.26 -26.51
N VAL A 122 -5.77 59.07 -27.11
CA VAL A 122 -5.95 60.53 -27.20
C VAL A 122 -5.53 60.95 -28.61
N GLU A 123 -6.49 61.27 -29.47
CA GLU A 123 -6.27 62.11 -30.65
C GLU A 123 -6.19 63.56 -30.19
N SER A 124 -5.15 64.29 -30.59
CA SER A 124 -5.09 65.75 -30.48
C SER A 124 -5.71 66.38 -31.73
N GLY A 125 -6.59 67.36 -31.52
CA GLY A 125 -7.21 68.19 -32.55
C GLY A 125 -6.32 69.32 -33.08
#